data_AF-A0A537MYQ5-F1
#
_entry.id   AF-A0A537MYQ5-F1
#
_cell.length_a   1.000
_cell.length_b   1.000
_cell.length_c   1.000
_cell.angle_alpha   90.00
_cell.angle_beta   90.00
_cell.angle_gamma   90.00
#
_symmetry.space_group_name_H-M   'P 1'
#
loop_
_entity.id
_entity.type
_entity.pdbx_description
1 polymer ?
#
loop_
_entity_poly.entity_id
_entity_poly.type
_entity_poly.pdbx_seq_one_letter_code
_entity_poly.pdbx_strand_id
1 'polypeptide(L)'
;MSPEHLEAALRDIGARRYHNLHPFHALLHGGKCSKAQVQAWALNRYYYQAMIPMKDASLIARCTDPALRREWRSRLVDHDGKCESDGGITRWLKLTQALGLDRDYVVSLSGLLPATRFAVDAYVHF
;
A
#
# COMPACT_ATOMS: atom_id res chain seq x y z
N MET A 1 10.47 9.51 27.69
CA MET A 1 9.81 8.19 27.53
C MET A 1 10.91 7.19 27.23
N SER A 2 10.95 6.02 27.90
CA SER A 2 11.95 4.99 27.58
C SER A 2 11.62 4.32 26.23
N PRO A 3 12.56 3.64 25.57
CA PRO A 3 12.30 2.92 24.32
C PRO A 3 11.11 1.95 24.43
N GLU A 4 11.00 1.23 25.55
CA GLU A 4 9.94 0.24 25.80
C GLU A 4 8.57 0.92 25.93
N HIS A 5 8.53 2.05 26.65
CA HIS A 5 7.29 2.83 26.78
C HIS A 5 6.87 3.46 25.44
N LEU A 6 7.83 3.90 24.62
CA LEU A 6 7.55 4.41 23.28
C LEU A 6 6.99 3.30 22.38
N GLU A 7 7.60 2.12 22.38
CA GLU A 7 7.11 0.97 21.63
C GLU A 7 5.68 0.59 22.06
N ALA A 8 5.42 0.52 23.37
CA ALA A 8 4.10 0.23 23.90
C ALA A 8 3.06 1.26 23.42
N ALA A 9 3.41 2.56 23.43
CA ALA A 9 2.53 3.62 22.93
C ALA A 9 2.25 3.49 21.42
N LEU A 10 3.27 3.16 20.60
CA LEU A 10 3.10 2.95 19.17
C LEU A 10 2.23 1.72 18.86
N ARG A 11 2.40 0.63 19.61
CA ARG A 11 1.58 -0.59 19.47
C ARG A 11 0.13 -0.35 19.84
N ASP A 12 -0.12 0.45 20.88
CA ASP A 12 -1.48 0.80 21.30
C ASP A 12 -2.23 1.62 20.23
N ILE A 13 -1.56 2.48 19.47
CA ILE A 13 -2.16 3.12 18.29
C ILE A 13 -2.62 2.07 17.29
N GLY A 14 -1.77 1.07 17.00
CA GLY A 14 -2.12 -0.05 16.13
C GLY A 14 -3.35 -0.82 16.64
N ALA A 15 -3.37 -1.16 17.93
CA ALA A 15 -4.46 -1.89 18.57
C ALA A 15 -5.80 -1.16 18.51
N ARG A 16 -5.81 0.18 18.43
CA ARG A 16 -7.02 1.00 18.43
C ARG A 16 -7.43 1.54 17.07
N ARG A 17 -6.46 1.74 16.16
CA ARG A 17 -6.66 2.55 14.94
C ARG A 17 -6.22 1.86 13.65
N TYR A 18 -5.60 0.68 13.71
CA TYR A 18 -5.19 0.00 12.49
C TYR A 18 -6.41 -0.48 11.69
N HIS A 19 -6.27 -0.53 10.37
CA HIS A 19 -7.41 -0.72 9.47
C HIS A 19 -8.05 -2.11 9.53
N ASN A 20 -7.45 -3.06 10.27
CA ASN A 20 -8.03 -4.39 10.45
C ASN A 20 -9.34 -4.33 11.24
N LEU A 21 -9.52 -3.27 12.04
CA LEU A 21 -10.75 -2.96 12.77
C LEU A 21 -11.81 -2.27 11.92
N HIS A 22 -11.48 -1.83 10.69
CA HIS A 22 -12.43 -1.12 9.85
C HIS A 22 -13.55 -2.08 9.37
N PRO A 23 -14.83 -1.66 9.36
CA PRO A 23 -15.94 -2.53 8.96
C PRO A 23 -15.76 -3.19 7.58
N PHE A 24 -15.22 -2.45 6.61
CA PHE A 24 -14.90 -3.01 5.29
C PHE A 24 -13.88 -4.16 5.35
N HIS A 25 -12.86 -4.07 6.21
CA HIS A 25 -11.86 -5.11 6.37
C HIS A 25 -12.49 -6.37 7.01
N ALA A 26 -13.39 -6.18 7.99
CA ALA A 26 -14.15 -7.28 8.57
C ALA A 26 -15.06 -7.98 7.54
N LEU A 27 -15.69 -7.22 6.63
CA LEU A 27 -16.48 -7.80 5.53
C LEU A 27 -15.60 -8.58 4.55
N LEU A 28 -14.46 -8.02 4.16
CA LEU A 28 -13.53 -8.62 3.21
C LEU A 28 -12.97 -9.94 3.76
N HIS A 29 -12.41 -9.92 4.96
CA HIS A 29 -11.82 -11.10 5.59
C HIS A 29 -12.87 -12.11 6.09
N GLY A 30 -14.09 -11.65 6.36
CA GLY A 30 -15.22 -12.52 6.69
C GLY A 30 -15.90 -13.16 5.48
N GLY A 31 -15.43 -12.92 4.25
CA GLY A 31 -16.02 -13.47 3.02
C GLY A 31 -17.41 -12.92 2.69
N LYS A 32 -17.77 -11.74 3.22
CA LYS A 32 -19.10 -11.13 3.08
C LYS A 32 -19.19 -10.09 1.97
N CYS A 33 -18.08 -9.81 1.28
CA CYS A 33 -18.06 -8.89 0.15
C CYS A 33 -18.61 -9.56 -1.12
N SER A 34 -19.38 -8.81 -1.90
CA SER A 34 -19.68 -9.19 -3.27
C SER A 34 -18.43 -9.10 -4.16
N LYS A 35 -18.44 -9.77 -5.31
CA LYS A 35 -17.33 -9.68 -6.28
C LYS A 35 -17.01 -8.23 -6.66
N ALA A 36 -18.04 -7.40 -6.88
CA ALA A 36 -17.88 -5.99 -7.22
C ALA A 36 -17.20 -5.19 -6.09
N GLN A 37 -17.51 -5.49 -4.82
CA GLN A 37 -16.86 -4.85 -3.68
C GLN A 37 -15.37 -5.25 -3.58
N VAL A 38 -15.04 -6.52 -3.82
CA VAL A 38 -13.64 -6.99 -3.85
C VAL A 38 -12.87 -6.37 -5.02
N GLN A 39 -13.49 -6.26 -6.21
CA GLN A 39 -12.92 -5.58 -7.37
C GLN A 39 -12.63 -4.11 -7.07
N ALA A 40 -13.60 -3.38 -6.49
CA ALA A 40 -13.41 -1.98 -6.12
C ALA A 40 -12.28 -1.81 -5.10
N TRP A 41 -12.21 -2.69 -4.08
CA TRP A 41 -11.12 -2.68 -3.12
C TRP A 41 -9.76 -2.96 -3.78
N ALA A 42 -9.67 -3.96 -4.65
CA ALA A 42 -8.41 -4.32 -5.31
C ALA A 42 -7.93 -3.20 -6.24
N LEU A 43 -8.83 -2.58 -7.02
CA LEU A 43 -8.53 -1.45 -7.90
C LEU A 43 -7.99 -0.25 -7.11
N ASN A 44 -8.63 0.11 -6.00
CA ASN A 44 -8.20 1.24 -5.19
C ASN A 44 -6.91 0.91 -4.40
N ARG A 45 -6.77 -0.33 -3.93
CA ARG A 45 -5.57 -0.76 -3.20
C ARG A 45 -4.35 -0.89 -4.09
N TYR A 46 -4.53 -1.18 -5.38
CA TYR A 46 -3.45 -1.12 -6.37
C TYR A 46 -2.76 0.25 -6.37
N TYR A 47 -3.50 1.36 -6.37
CA TYR A 47 -2.90 2.70 -6.33
C TYR A 47 -2.05 2.91 -5.09
N TYR A 48 -2.56 2.57 -3.90
CA TYR A 48 -1.77 2.64 -2.67
C TYR A 48 -0.47 1.85 -2.78
N GLN A 49 -0.51 0.64 -3.35
CA GLN A 49 0.66 -0.23 -3.48
C GLN A 49 1.67 0.28 -4.51
N ALA A 50 1.19 0.87 -5.60
CA ALA A 50 2.02 1.50 -6.63
C ALA A 50 2.71 2.77 -6.12
N MET A 51 2.13 3.46 -5.13
CA MET A 51 2.70 4.68 -4.57
C MET A 51 3.64 4.45 -3.36
N ILE A 52 3.68 3.25 -2.77
CA ILE A 52 4.65 2.93 -1.71
C ILE A 52 6.11 3.18 -2.13
N PRO A 53 6.60 2.69 -3.29
CA PRO A 53 7.98 2.97 -3.71
C PRO A 53 8.24 4.46 -3.93
N MET A 54 7.25 5.22 -4.43
CA MET A 54 7.37 6.68 -4.54
C MET A 54 7.52 7.35 -3.17
N LYS A 55 6.70 6.96 -2.20
CA LYS A 55 6.80 7.42 -0.81
C LYS A 55 8.15 7.05 -0.20
N ASP A 56 8.61 5.80 -0.35
CA ASP A 56 9.90 5.36 0.18
C ASP A 56 11.09 6.07 -0.49
N ALA A 57 11.03 6.33 -1.79
CA ALA A 57 12.02 7.11 -2.50
C ALA A 57 12.10 8.56 -1.98
N SER A 58 10.95 9.18 -1.66
CA SER A 58 10.91 10.52 -1.05
C SER A 58 11.61 10.58 0.32
N LEU A 59 11.53 9.50 1.11
CA LEU A 59 12.19 9.38 2.40
C LEU A 59 13.70 9.19 2.20
N ILE A 60 14.09 8.32 1.27
CA ILE A 60 15.50 8.08 0.91
C ILE A 60 16.17 9.37 0.44
N ALA A 61 15.50 10.19 -0.37
CA ALA A 61 16.02 11.46 -0.85
C ALA A 61 16.33 12.47 0.27
N ARG A 62 15.59 12.40 1.38
CA ARG A 62 15.78 13.24 2.58
C ARG A 62 16.82 12.67 3.57
N CYS A 63 17.28 11.44 3.37
CA CYS A 63 18.18 10.75 4.29
C CYS A 63 19.66 10.96 3.93
N THR A 64 20.42 11.63 4.80
CA THR A 64 21.85 11.92 4.57
C THR A 64 22.77 10.73 4.87
N ASP A 65 22.35 9.79 5.71
CA ASP A 65 23.14 8.61 6.08
C ASP A 65 23.12 7.52 4.97
N PRO A 66 24.28 7.21 4.34
CA PRO A 66 24.36 6.20 3.31
C PRO A 66 24.07 4.77 3.80
N ALA A 67 24.30 4.44 5.07
CA ALA A 67 23.97 3.13 5.63
C ALA A 67 22.44 2.95 5.68
N LEU A 68 21.72 3.95 6.21
CA LEU A 68 20.25 3.93 6.22
C LEU A 68 19.67 3.88 4.81
N ARG A 69 20.21 4.61 3.83
CA ARG A 69 19.75 4.52 2.44
C ARG A 69 19.93 3.12 1.85
N ARG A 70 21.03 2.43 2.16
CA ARG A 70 21.28 1.04 1.69
C ARG A 70 20.30 0.04 2.27
N GLU A 71 19.91 0.20 3.52
CA GLU A 71 18.86 -0.62 4.14
C GLU A 71 17.48 -0.31 3.55
N TRP A 72 17.15 0.98 3.43
CA TRP A 72 15.80 1.40 3.00
C TRP A 72 15.49 1.06 1.54
N ARG A 73 16.48 1.09 0.64
CA ARG A 73 16.28 0.78 -0.80
C ARG A 73 15.79 -0.64 -1.05
N SER A 74 15.95 -1.57 -0.10
CA SER A 74 15.39 -2.93 -0.20
C SER A 74 13.87 -2.89 -0.43
N ARG A 75 13.17 -1.94 0.21
CA ARG A 75 11.73 -1.73 0.05
C ARG A 75 11.32 -1.36 -1.38
N LEU A 76 12.16 -0.59 -2.08
CA LEU A 76 11.92 -0.28 -3.50
C LEU A 76 12.00 -1.55 -4.33
N VAL A 77 13.05 -2.37 -4.11
CA VAL A 77 13.23 -3.65 -4.80
C VAL A 77 12.09 -4.62 -4.50
N ASP A 78 11.61 -4.68 -3.26
CA ASP A 78 10.48 -5.53 -2.88
C ASP A 78 9.18 -5.15 -3.60
N HIS A 79 8.97 -3.85 -3.84
CA HIS A 79 7.76 -3.34 -4.50
C HIS A 79 7.84 -3.39 -6.03
N ASP A 80 8.93 -2.88 -6.60
CA ASP A 80 9.14 -2.72 -8.04
C ASP A 80 9.70 -3.99 -8.69
N GLY A 81 10.33 -4.86 -7.91
CA GLY A 81 11.08 -6.01 -8.41
C GLY A 81 12.44 -5.61 -8.99
N LYS A 82 13.16 -6.60 -9.52
CA LYS A 82 14.40 -6.38 -10.28
C LYS A 82 14.18 -6.31 -11.79
N CYS A 83 12.99 -6.67 -12.24
CA CYS A 83 12.54 -6.63 -13.63
C CYS A 83 11.01 -6.43 -13.66
N GLU A 84 10.48 -6.07 -14.83
CA GLU A 84 9.07 -5.66 -14.99
C GLU A 84 8.03 -6.72 -14.55
N SER A 85 8.40 -8.00 -14.57
CA SER A 85 7.50 -9.12 -14.23
C SER A 85 7.58 -9.58 -12.77
N ASP A 86 8.35 -8.88 -11.94
CA ASP A 86 8.60 -9.21 -10.53
C ASP A 86 8.03 -8.13 -9.58
N GLY A 87 8.18 -8.33 -8.28
CA GLY A 87 7.85 -7.34 -7.25
C GLY A 87 6.41 -7.42 -6.72
N GLY A 88 6.20 -6.70 -5.62
CA GLY A 88 4.92 -6.57 -4.95
C GLY A 88 3.82 -6.00 -5.85
N ILE A 89 4.14 -5.01 -6.69
CA ILE A 89 3.15 -4.37 -7.58
C ILE A 89 2.62 -5.37 -8.62
N THR A 90 3.50 -6.20 -9.18
CA THR A 90 3.10 -7.25 -10.12
C THR A 90 2.14 -8.26 -9.50
N ARG A 91 2.30 -8.58 -8.20
CA ARG A 91 1.34 -9.43 -7.47
C ARG A 91 -0.04 -8.78 -7.34
N TRP A 92 -0.10 -7.46 -7.15
CA TRP A 92 -1.37 -6.72 -7.12
C TRP A 92 -2.06 -6.68 -8.49
N LEU A 93 -1.31 -6.53 -9.57
CA LEU A 93 -1.85 -6.64 -10.93
C LEU A 93 -2.40 -8.04 -11.23
N LYS A 94 -1.72 -9.10 -10.76
CA LYS A 94 -2.23 -10.47 -10.86
C LYS A 94 -3.53 -10.65 -10.08
N LEU A 95 -3.65 -10.05 -8.89
CA LEU A 95 -4.89 -10.07 -8.11
C LEU A 95 -6.05 -9.39 -8.85
N THR A 96 -5.83 -8.20 -9.40
CA THR A 96 -6.89 -7.48 -10.14
C THR A 96 -7.30 -8.25 -11.40
N GLN A 97 -6.34 -8.85 -12.11
CA GLN A 97 -6.62 -9.69 -13.28
C GLN A 97 -7.43 -10.94 -12.91
N ALA A 98 -7.08 -11.62 -11.81
CA ALA A 98 -7.82 -12.78 -11.32
C ALA A 98 -9.27 -12.42 -10.92
N LEU A 99 -9.51 -11.17 -10.53
CA LEU A 99 -10.85 -10.65 -10.27
C LEU A 99 -11.60 -10.23 -11.56
N GLY A 100 -10.97 -10.33 -12.73
CA GLY A 100 -11.55 -10.00 -14.03
C GLY A 100 -11.47 -8.53 -14.40
N LEU A 101 -10.54 -7.77 -13.81
CA LEU A 101 -10.27 -6.39 -14.21
C LEU A 101 -9.21 -6.39 -15.33
N ASP A 102 -9.47 -5.60 -16.36
CA ASP A 102 -8.50 -5.34 -17.42
C ASP A 102 -7.25 -4.64 -16.86
N ARG A 103 -6.08 -5.03 -17.36
CA ARG A 103 -4.80 -4.50 -16.86
C ARG A 103 -4.66 -3.02 -17.16
N ASP A 104 -4.97 -2.60 -18.38
CA ASP A 104 -4.80 -1.21 -18.81
C ASP A 104 -5.78 -0.30 -18.07
N TYR A 105 -7.00 -0.78 -17.79
CA TYR A 105 -7.93 -0.09 -16.91
C TYR A 105 -7.36 0.15 -15.51
N VAL A 106 -6.78 -0.88 -14.88
CA VAL A 106 -6.19 -0.78 -13.54
C VAL A 106 -5.01 0.21 -13.52
N VAL A 107 -4.09 0.08 -14.49
CA VAL A 107 -2.91 0.94 -14.62
C VAL A 107 -3.30 2.39 -14.95
N SER A 108 -4.36 2.62 -15.71
CA SER A 108 -4.84 3.97 -16.05
C SER A 108 -5.37 4.76 -14.85
N LEU A 109 -5.72 4.07 -13.75
CA LEU A 109 -6.35 4.66 -12.57
C LEU A 109 -7.71 5.36 -12.85
N SER A 110 -8.32 5.12 -14.00
CA SER A 110 -9.56 5.80 -14.42
C SER A 110 -10.74 5.53 -13.48
N GLY A 111 -10.77 4.37 -12.83
CA GLY A 111 -11.78 4.00 -11.83
C GLY A 111 -11.39 4.25 -10.37
N LEU A 112 -10.27 4.92 -10.12
CA LEU A 112 -9.78 5.21 -8.77
C LEU A 112 -10.73 6.19 -8.06
N LEU A 113 -11.07 5.90 -6.80
CA LEU A 113 -11.86 6.82 -6.00
C LEU A 113 -11.02 8.07 -5.66
N PRO A 114 -11.58 9.29 -5.79
CA PRO A 114 -10.87 10.51 -5.44
C PRO A 114 -10.37 10.53 -3.99
N ALA A 115 -11.13 9.94 -3.06
CA ALA A 115 -10.73 9.82 -1.66
C ALA A 115 -9.47 8.94 -1.48
N THR A 116 -9.35 7.85 -2.25
CA THR A 116 -8.14 7.02 -2.24
C THR A 116 -6.97 7.80 -2.82
N ARG A 117 -7.16 8.50 -3.95
CA ARG A 117 -6.11 9.35 -4.52
C ARG A 117 -5.59 10.35 -3.49
N PHE A 118 -6.49 11.14 -2.90
CA PHE A 118 -6.14 12.15 -1.92
C PHE A 118 -5.41 11.57 -0.69
N ALA A 119 -5.91 10.47 -0.11
CA ALA A 119 -5.30 9.87 1.07
C ALA A 119 -3.91 9.27 0.80
N VAL A 120 -3.73 8.64 -0.36
CA VAL A 120 -2.44 8.08 -0.79
C VAL A 120 -1.45 9.18 -1.11
N ASP A 121 -1.87 10.20 -1.86
CA ASP A 121 -1.02 11.33 -2.22
C ASP A 121 -0.58 12.07 -0.96
N ALA A 122 -1.46 12.28 0.01
CA ALA A 122 -1.08 12.83 1.31
C ALA A 122 0.06 12.03 1.94
N TYR A 123 0.01 10.69 1.93
CA TYR A 123 1.08 9.86 2.50
C TYR A 123 2.42 10.00 1.77
N VAL A 124 2.42 10.25 0.46
CA VAL A 124 3.65 10.51 -0.31
C VAL A 124 4.28 11.86 0.05
N HIS A 125 3.47 12.88 0.39
CA HIS A 125 3.94 14.23 0.68
C HIS A 125 4.42 14.46 2.12
N PHE A 126 4.07 13.60 3.07
CA PHE A 126 4.56 13.67 4.46
C PHE A 126 5.98 13.08 4.58
#